data_AF-A0A126RI71-F1
#
_entry.id   AF-A0A126RI71-F1
#
_cell.length_a   1.000
_cell.length_b   1.000
_cell.length_c   1.000
_cell.angle_alpha   90.00
_cell.angle_beta   90.00
_cell.angle_gamma   90.00
#
_symmetry.space_group_name_H-M   'P 1'
#
loop_
_entity.id
_entity.type
_entity.pdbx_description
1 polymer ?
#
loop_
_entity_poly.entity_id
_entity_poly.type
_entity_poly.pdbx_seq_one_letter_code
_entity_poly.pdbx_strand_id
1 'polypeptide(L)' 'MPTPPGRRQRGAGRLSDALGRADIAAEFLRRNRTYRAEHAQMQTRIASGAVAKDAAEAAFARRWGLSFRHVAG' A
#
# COMPACT_ATOMS: atom_id res chain seq x y z
N MET A 1 34.11 -28.38 -28.41
CA MET A 1 33.63 -28.15 -27.03
C MET A 1 32.64 -27.00 -27.04
N PRO A 2 31.34 -27.19 -26.76
CA PRO A 2 30.42 -26.07 -26.61
C PRO A 2 30.36 -25.60 -25.15
N THR A 3 30.48 -24.29 -24.96
CA THR A 3 30.45 -23.56 -23.68
C THR A 3 29.08 -23.69 -22.99
N PRO A 4 28.99 -23.77 -21.64
CA PRO A 4 27.70 -23.88 -20.96
C PRO A 4 26.91 -22.56 -21.03
N PRO A 5 25.57 -22.60 -21.08
CA PRO A 5 24.76 -21.39 -21.12
C PRO A 5 24.84 -20.64 -19.78
N GLY A 6 25.13 -19.34 -19.89
CA GLY A 6 25.22 -18.41 -18.78
C GLY A 6 24.00 -18.46 -17.87
N ARG A 7 24.27 -18.71 -16.58
CA ARG A 7 23.33 -18.65 -15.48
C ARG A 7 22.72 -17.25 -15.40
N ARG A 8 21.57 -17.03 -16.04
CA ARG A 8 20.77 -15.81 -15.84
C ARG A 8 20.33 -15.75 -14.38
N GLN A 9 20.95 -14.87 -13.60
CA GLN A 9 20.47 -14.49 -12.28
C GLN A 9 19.11 -13.79 -12.43
N ARG A 10 18.01 -14.55 -12.31
CA ARG A 10 16.70 -13.98 -12.01
C ARG A 10 16.66 -13.69 -10.51
N GLY A 11 17.16 -12.51 -10.15
CA GLY A 11 17.23 -12.07 -8.77
C GLY A 11 16.97 -10.56 -8.60
N ALA A 12 16.13 -9.95 -9.44
CA ALA A 12 15.75 -8.54 -9.29
C ALA A 12 14.35 -8.23 -9.88
N GLY A 13 13.42 -9.20 -9.86
CA GLY A 13 12.14 -9.11 -10.57
C GLY A 13 10.89 -9.07 -9.69
N ARG A 14 10.99 -8.87 -8.37
CA ARG A 14 9.81 -8.95 -7.47
C ARG A 14 9.33 -7.61 -6.90
N LEU A 15 10.02 -6.50 -7.19
CA LEU A 15 9.64 -5.15 -6.73
C LEU A 15 8.91 -4.34 -7.81
N SER A 16 9.28 -4.46 -9.09
CA SER A 16 8.70 -3.63 -10.15
C SER A 16 7.28 -4.04 -10.56
N ASP A 17 6.95 -5.34 -10.49
CA ASP A 17 5.61 -5.84 -10.83
C ASP A 17 4.57 -5.56 -9.72
N ALA A 18 5.06 -5.44 -8.47
CA ALA A 18 4.23 -5.03 -7.33
C ALA A 18 3.85 -3.54 -7.39
N LEU A 19 4.76 -2.67 -7.86
CA LEU A 19 4.45 -1.25 -8.07
C LEU A 19 3.33 -1.10 -9.11
N GLY A 20 3.44 -1.75 -10.28
CA GLY A 20 2.46 -1.58 -11.35
C GLY A 20 1.01 -1.89 -10.98
N ARG A 21 0.74 -2.94 -10.19
CA ARG A 21 -0.63 -3.28 -9.76
C ARG A 21 -1.08 -2.49 -8.54
N ALA A 22 -0.18 -2.23 -7.59
CA ALA A 22 -0.48 -1.43 -6.41
C ALA A 22 -0.77 0.04 -6.78
N ASP A 23 -0.05 0.59 -7.75
CA ASP A 23 -0.25 1.95 -8.25
C ASP A 23 -1.60 2.08 -8.96
N ILE A 24 -2.00 1.08 -9.75
CA ILE A 24 -3.33 1.03 -10.37
C ILE A 24 -4.42 0.98 -9.30
N ALA A 25 -4.29 0.11 -8.29
CA ALA A 25 -5.24 0.02 -7.19
C ALA A 25 -5.29 1.32 -6.37
N ALA A 26 -4.15 1.96 -6.12
CA ALA A 26 -4.07 3.26 -5.45
C ALA A 26 -4.79 4.35 -6.24
N GLU A 27 -4.70 4.34 -7.57
CA GLU A 27 -5.42 5.29 -8.42
C GLU A 27 -6.95 5.10 -8.40
N PHE A 28 -7.44 3.86 -8.28
CA PHE A 28 -8.87 3.60 -8.05
C PHE A 28 -9.36 4.18 -6.72
N LEU A 29 -8.57 4.01 -5.65
CA LEU A 29 -8.88 4.58 -4.35
C LEU A 29 -8.85 6.11 -4.39
N ARG A 30 -7.86 6.68 -5.08
CA ARG A 30 -7.70 8.13 -5.25
C ARG A 30 -8.89 8.77 -5.98
N ARG A 31 -9.47 8.09 -6.95
CA ARG A 31 -10.66 8.55 -7.70
C ARG A 31 -11.99 8.28 -6.99
N ASN A 32 -12.02 7.41 -5.98
CA ASN A 32 -13.22 7.09 -5.23
C ASN A 32 -13.57 8.20 -4.21
N ARG A 33 -14.72 8.87 -4.39
CA ARG A 33 -15.17 9.96 -3.52
C ARG A 33 -15.45 9.50 -2.09
N THR A 34 -16.00 8.31 -1.91
CA THR A 34 -16.28 7.72 -0.59
C THR A 34 -14.99 7.46 0.17
N TYR A 35 -13.99 6.88 -0.51
CA TYR A 35 -12.66 6.69 0.06
C TYR A 35 -12.04 8.00 0.54
N ARG A 36 -12.11 9.05 -0.28
CA ARG A 36 -11.57 10.38 0.08
C ARG A 36 -12.27 11.00 1.29
N ALA A 37 -13.58 10.91 1.35
CA ALA A 37 -14.35 11.46 2.47
C ALA A 37 -14.02 10.73 3.79
N GLU A 38 -13.94 9.39 3.74
CA GLU A 38 -13.60 8.57 4.90
C GLU A 38 -12.15 8.76 5.35
N HIS A 39 -11.22 8.88 4.40
CA HIS A 39 -9.82 9.15 4.70
C HIS A 39 -9.62 10.53 5.33
N ALA A 40 -10.34 11.55 4.86
CA ALA A 40 -10.34 12.88 5.47
C ALA A 40 -10.92 12.84 6.89
N GLN A 41 -12.04 12.14 7.10
CA GLN A 41 -12.65 11.97 8.42
C GLN A 41 -11.72 11.22 9.39
N MET A 42 -11.03 10.19 8.91
CA MET A 42 -10.01 9.47 9.67
C MET A 42 -8.89 10.42 10.12
N GLN A 43 -8.33 11.21 9.19
CA GLN A 43 -7.29 12.19 9.53
C GLN A 43 -7.77 13.23 10.53
N THR A 44 -8.99 13.74 10.40
CA THR A 44 -9.57 14.67 11.37
C THR A 44 -9.66 14.06 12.77
N ARG A 45 -10.09 12.79 12.88
CA ARG A 45 -10.20 12.09 14.17
C ARG A 45 -8.84 11.80 14.81
N ILE A 46 -7.82 11.53 14.00
CA ILE A 46 -6.44 11.36 14.47
C ILE A 46 -5.91 12.72 14.96
N ALA A 47 -6.10 13.79 14.18
CA ALA A 47 -5.65 15.13 14.53
C ALA A 47 -6.35 15.68 15.78
N SER A 48 -7.62 15.34 15.99
CA SER A 48 -8.36 15.71 17.19
C SER A 48 -8.02 14.83 18.42
N GLY A 49 -7.13 13.84 18.28
CA GLY A 49 -6.77 12.90 19.34
C GLY A 49 -7.90 11.95 19.75
N ALA A 50 -8.99 11.87 18.97
CA ALA A 50 -10.15 11.06 19.31
C ALA A 50 -9.89 9.55 19.12
N VAL A 51 -8.93 9.20 18.26
CA VAL A 51 -8.54 7.81 17.98
C VAL A 51 -7.02 7.75 17.82
N ALA A 52 -6.38 6.74 18.42
CA ALA A 52 -4.97 6.45 18.19
C ALA A 52 -4.72 6.18 16.69
N LYS A 53 -3.65 6.78 16.14
CA LYS A 53 -3.30 6.68 14.72
C LYS A 53 -3.30 5.23 14.22
N ASP A 54 -2.67 4.33 14.97
CA ASP A 54 -2.56 2.91 14.60
C ASP A 54 -3.92 2.20 14.58
N ALA A 55 -4.80 2.53 15.54
CA ALA A 55 -6.14 1.96 15.59
C ALA A 55 -7.01 2.46 14.43
N ALA A 56 -6.88 3.74 14.08
CA ALA A 56 -7.58 4.34 12.95
C ALA A 56 -7.12 3.73 11.61
N GLU A 57 -5.80 3.61 11.42
CA GLU A 57 -5.21 2.99 10.23
C GLU A 57 -5.56 1.51 10.12
N ALA A 58 -5.56 0.76 11.22
CA ALA A 58 -5.95 -0.66 11.23
C ALA A 58 -7.43 -0.86 10.88
N ALA A 59 -8.33 -0.03 11.43
CA ALA A 59 -9.75 -0.09 11.09
C ALA A 59 -10.00 0.27 9.62
N PHE A 60 -9.29 1.28 9.12
CA PHE A 60 -9.39 1.72 7.73
C PHE A 60 -8.84 0.66 6.76
N ALA A 61 -7.70 0.05 7.09
CA ALA A 61 -7.10 -1.06 6.38
C ALA A 61 -8.07 -2.24 6.23
N ARG A 62 -8.68 -2.68 7.33
CA ARG A 62 -9.67 -3.78 7.33
C ARG A 62 -10.88 -3.48 6.46
N ARG A 63 -11.35 -2.23 6.43
CA ARG A 63 -12.53 -1.85 5.66
C ARG A 63 -12.26 -1.77 4.16
N TRP A 64 -11.09 -1.28 3.78
CA TRP A 64 -10.72 -1.07 2.37
C TRP A 64 -9.84 -2.17 1.78
N GLY A 65 -9.51 -3.22 2.57
CA GLY A 65 -8.61 -4.29 2.15
C GLY A 65 -7.16 -3.82 1.93
N LEU A 66 -6.77 -2.71 2.58
CA LEU A 66 -5.44 -2.14 2.47
C LEU A 66 -4.50 -2.78 3.49
N SER A 67 -3.22 -2.84 3.17
CA SER A 67 -2.17 -3.20 4.12
C SER A 67 -1.17 -2.05 4.15
N PHE A 68 -1.12 -1.33 5.27
CA PHE A 68 -0.10 -0.30 5.47
C PHE A 68 1.17 -0.99 5.95
N ARG A 69 2.30 -0.75 5.26
CA ARG A 69 3.60 -1.12 5.80
C ARG A 69 3.89 -0.15 6.94
N HIS A 70 3.79 -0.63 8.16
CA HIS A 70 4.23 0.11 9.34
C HIS A 70 5.75 0.27 9.22
N VAL A 71 6.22 1.46 8.83
CA VAL A 71 7.64 1.80 8.89
C VAL A 71 7.88 2.24 10.32
N ALA A 72 8.33 1.29 11.16
CA ALA A 72 8.93 1.63 12.44
C ALA A 72 10.24 2.37 12.14
N GLY A 73 10.27 3.66 12.46
CA GLY A 73 11.47 4.51 12.47
C GLY A 73 11.87 4.80 13.90
#